data_AF-A0A969B5S0-F1
#
_entry.id   AF-A0A969B5S0-F1
#
_cell.length_a   1.000
_cell.length_b   1.000
_cell.length_c   1.000
_cell.angle_alpha   90.00
_cell.angle_beta   90.00
_cell.angle_gamma   90.00
#
_symmetry.space_group_name_H-M   'P 1'
#
loop_
_entity.id
_entity.type
_entity.pdbx_description
1 polymer ?
#
loop_
_entity_poly.entity_id
_entity_poly.type
_entity_poly.pdbx_seq_one_letter_code
_entity_poly.pdbx_strand_id
1 'polypeptide(L)'
;MNIRQSFRRRAAIEQRVNLRSEFEKKGYTFIVNGSWVGSRNIGKYYQYSDHYNVSDGLLGVADQKRQEAPAYWQWDTSVSKKIKAFELTLGVQNLFDYTQTKEGDSPAMWHLHGNHTHLDNRHVWGPNRGREYYMKLVYNF
;
A
#
# COMPACT_ATOMS: atom_id res chain seq x y z
N MET A 1 26.01 17.86 -7.19
CA MET A 1 24.85 17.34 -7.94
C MET A 1 24.13 16.33 -7.05
N ASN A 2 23.01 16.74 -6.45
CA ASN A 2 22.32 16.03 -5.38
C ASN A 2 21.38 14.97 -5.97
N ILE A 3 21.52 13.70 -5.60
CA ILE A 3 20.71 12.54 -6.08
C ILE A 3 19.22 12.66 -5.67
N ARG A 4 18.81 13.76 -5.03
CA ARG A 4 17.46 14.00 -4.51
C ARG A 4 16.41 14.40 -5.55
N GLN A 5 16.73 14.51 -6.83
CA GLN A 5 15.78 14.91 -7.88
C GLN A 5 15.35 13.76 -8.80
N SER A 6 15.03 12.59 -8.27
CA SER A 6 14.34 11.55 -9.05
C SER A 6 12.89 11.40 -8.61
N PHE A 7 11.98 12.01 -9.39
CA PHE A 7 10.66 11.50 -9.77
C PHE A 7 9.89 10.56 -8.81
N ARG A 8 9.82 10.85 -7.51
CA ARG A 8 8.98 10.05 -6.60
C ARG A 8 7.95 10.95 -5.93
N ARG A 9 6.79 11.08 -6.59
CA ARG A 9 5.54 11.64 -6.04
C ARG A 9 4.93 10.80 -4.89
N ARG A 10 5.73 9.94 -4.25
CA ARG A 10 5.32 9.00 -3.20
C ARG A 10 6.41 8.92 -2.15
N ALA A 11 6.02 8.92 -0.87
CA ALA A 11 6.96 8.75 0.23
C ALA A 11 7.71 7.42 0.07
N ALA A 12 9.04 7.48 0.10
CA ALA A 12 9.85 6.27 -0.02
C ALA A 12 9.66 5.37 1.20
N ILE A 13 9.83 4.06 1.00
CA ILE A 13 9.89 3.11 2.10
C ILE A 13 11.33 3.00 2.55
N GLU A 14 11.57 3.31 3.82
CA GLU A 14 12.91 3.39 4.42
C GLU A 14 13.32 2.08 5.09
N GLN A 15 12.34 1.37 5.66
CA GLN A 15 12.53 0.12 6.37
C GLN A 15 11.48 -0.88 5.89
N ARG A 16 11.94 -2.06 5.49
CA ARG A 16 11.07 -3.17 5.10
C ARG A 16 11.69 -4.50 5.49
N VAL A 17 10.87 -5.37 6.06
CA VAL A 17 11.21 -6.79 6.25
C VAL A 17 10.22 -7.61 5.44
N ASN A 18 10.72 -8.60 4.70
CA ASN A 18 9.85 -9.57 4.01
C ASN A 18 10.17 -10.96 4.53
N LEU A 19 9.11 -11.70 4.84
CA LEU A 19 9.15 -13.11 5.15
C LEU A 19 8.45 -13.87 4.03
N ARG A 20 9.08 -14.94 3.56
CA ARG A 20 8.41 -15.92 2.70
C ARG A 20 8.62 -17.29 3.30
N SER A 21 7.54 -18.04 3.41
CA SER A 21 7.55 -19.42 3.84
C SER A 21 6.76 -20.26 2.87
N GLU A 22 7.31 -21.43 2.55
CA GLU A 22 6.70 -22.40 1.66
C GLU A 22 6.73 -23.75 2.38
N PHE A 23 5.60 -24.44 2.41
CA PHE A 23 5.44 -25.69 3.11
C PHE A 23 4.67 -26.69 2.25
N GLU A 24 5.23 -27.89 2.10
CA GLU A 24 4.62 -28.97 1.34
C GLU A 24 4.13 -30.09 2.26
N LYS A 25 2.88 -30.51 2.09
CA LYS A 25 2.32 -31.66 2.82
C LYS A 25 1.24 -32.36 2.03
N LYS A 26 1.42 -33.67 1.83
CA LYS A 26 0.43 -34.56 1.18
C LYS A 26 -0.06 -34.02 -0.18
N GLY A 27 0.85 -33.48 -0.99
CA GLY A 27 0.54 -32.93 -2.32
C GLY A 27 -0.11 -31.55 -2.33
N TYR A 28 -0.20 -30.88 -1.17
CA TYR A 28 -0.54 -29.47 -1.06
C TYR A 28 0.73 -28.64 -0.86
N THR A 29 0.81 -27.51 -1.54
CA THR A 29 1.84 -26.48 -1.32
C THR A 29 1.18 -25.26 -0.70
N PHE A 30 1.63 -24.87 0.49
CA PHE A 30 1.18 -23.69 1.21
C PHE A 30 2.25 -22.61 1.09
N ILE A 31 1.87 -21.42 0.66
CA ILE A 31 2.75 -20.25 0.62
C ILE A 31 2.19 -19.21 1.58
N VAL A 32 3.07 -18.66 2.41
CA VAL A 32 2.80 -17.51 3.28
C VAL A 32 3.83 -16.44 3.00
N ASN A 33 3.38 -15.23 2.67
CA ASN A 33 4.23 -14.06 2.53
C ASN A 33 3.82 -13.03 3.58
N GLY A 34 4.79 -12.50 4.32
CA GLY A 34 4.62 -11.39 5.24
C GLY A 34 5.49 -10.22 4.81
N SER A 35 4.97 -9.01 4.84
CA SER A 35 5.74 -7.79 4.65
C SER A 35 5.47 -6.81 5.78
N TRP A 36 6.53 -6.30 6.39
CA TRP A 36 6.46 -5.20 7.33
C TRP A 36 7.07 -3.97 6.72
N VAL A 37 6.42 -2.82 6.93
CA VAL A 37 6.95 -1.51 6.60
C VAL A 37 6.99 -0.67 7.86
N GLY A 38 8.16 -0.10 8.17
CA GLY A 38 8.35 0.74 9.34
C GLY A 38 7.61 2.06 9.27
N SER A 39 7.34 2.64 10.44
CA SER A 39 6.83 4.00 10.56
C SER A 39 7.83 4.99 9.99
N ARG A 40 7.33 6.09 9.42
CA ARG A 40 8.21 7.08 8.80
C ARG A 40 7.58 8.46 8.74
N ASN A 41 8.45 9.46 8.89
CA ASN A 41 8.11 10.84 8.62
C ASN A 41 7.93 11.00 7.11
N ILE A 42 6.68 11.17 6.67
CA ILE A 42 6.34 11.37 5.27
C ILE A 42 6.41 12.84 4.86
N GLY A 43 6.35 13.78 5.81
CA GLY A 43 6.48 15.22 5.56
C GLY A 43 7.84 15.65 5.00
N LYS A 44 8.90 14.87 5.22
CA LYS A 44 10.21 15.09 4.57
C LYS A 44 10.22 14.82 3.07
N TYR A 45 9.19 14.16 2.53
CA TYR A 45 9.04 13.92 1.11
C TYR A 45 8.24 15.05 0.47
N TYR A 46 8.64 15.41 -0.75
CA TYR A 46 8.13 16.56 -1.48
C TYR A 46 6.58 16.62 -1.48
N GLN A 47 6.04 17.80 -1.15
CA GLN A 47 4.61 18.18 -1.14
C GLN A 47 3.72 17.55 -0.07
N TYR A 48 4.17 16.57 0.72
CA TYR A 48 3.29 15.96 1.74
C TYR A 48 2.84 16.96 2.81
N SER A 49 3.67 17.94 3.15
CA SER A 49 3.34 19.05 4.05
C SER A 49 2.21 19.94 3.52
N ASP A 50 1.94 19.90 2.22
CA ASP A 50 1.01 20.79 1.55
C ASP A 50 -0.31 20.06 1.19
N HIS A 51 -0.61 18.97 1.92
CA HIS A 51 -1.80 18.16 1.76
C HIS A 51 -2.76 18.40 2.93
N TYR A 52 -4.03 18.69 2.63
CA TYR A 52 -5.03 19.09 3.61
C TYR A 52 -6.34 18.33 3.42
N ASN A 53 -7.13 18.17 4.48
CA ASN A 53 -8.44 17.53 4.42
C ASN A 53 -9.54 18.49 3.98
N VAL A 54 -9.40 19.79 4.24
CA VAL A 54 -10.43 20.82 3.98
C VAL A 54 -9.86 21.96 3.13
N SER A 55 -10.70 22.54 2.27
CA SER A 55 -10.47 23.83 1.60
C SER A 55 -11.54 24.83 2.05
N ASP A 56 -11.14 26.05 2.39
CA ASP A 56 -12.02 27.12 2.91
C ASP A 56 -12.34 28.20 1.86
N GLY A 57 -11.86 28.03 0.61
CA GLY A 57 -11.97 29.01 -0.46
C GLY A 57 -10.87 28.86 -1.50
N LEU A 58 -10.72 29.86 -2.38
CA LEU A 58 -9.81 29.80 -3.53
C LEU A 58 -8.33 29.66 -3.16
N LEU A 59 -7.95 30.08 -1.93
CA LEU A 59 -6.56 30.13 -1.46
C LEU A 59 -6.31 29.46 -0.11
N GLY A 60 -7.35 29.05 0.63
CA GLY A 60 -7.14 28.50 1.96
C GLY A 60 -7.54 27.04 2.07
N VAL A 61 -6.80 26.41 2.98
CA VAL A 61 -6.82 24.99 3.29
C VAL A 61 -6.63 24.84 4.78
N ALA A 62 -7.28 23.84 5.35
CA ALA A 62 -7.26 23.57 6.77
C ALA A 62 -7.18 22.07 7.02
N ASP A 63 -6.87 21.70 8.27
CA ASP A 63 -6.74 20.31 8.70
C ASP A 63 -5.65 19.57 7.88
N GLN A 64 -4.40 19.93 8.16
CA GLN A 64 -3.24 19.34 7.50
C GLN A 64 -3.27 17.82 7.69
N LYS A 65 -3.11 17.08 6.59
CA LYS A 65 -3.02 15.63 6.65
C LYS A 65 -1.82 15.21 7.47
N ARG A 66 -1.88 14.01 8.03
CA ARG A 66 -0.79 13.46 8.84
C ARG A 66 0.55 13.50 8.09
N GLN A 67 1.61 13.82 8.81
CA GLN A 67 2.98 13.87 8.28
C GLN A 67 3.82 12.67 8.71
N GLU A 68 3.20 11.71 9.40
CA GLU A 68 3.82 10.48 9.90
C GLU A 68 2.98 9.28 9.44
N ALA A 69 3.57 8.41 8.65
CA ALA A 69 2.94 7.15 8.27
C ALA A 69 3.17 6.09 9.36
N PRO A 70 2.13 5.42 9.85
CA PRO A 70 2.29 4.34 10.82
C PRO A 70 3.02 3.14 10.20
N ALA A 71 3.67 2.36 11.06
CA ALA A 71 4.17 1.05 10.68
C ALA A 71 3.00 0.11 10.37
N TYR A 72 3.17 -0.80 9.42
CA TYR A 72 2.12 -1.76 9.07
C TYR A 72 2.66 -3.10 8.59
N TRP A 73 1.80 -4.10 8.65
CA TRP A 73 2.05 -5.44 8.16
C TRP A 73 1.04 -5.81 7.09
N GLN A 74 1.49 -6.57 6.09
CA GLN A 74 0.64 -7.22 5.12
C GLN A 74 0.98 -8.70 5.07
N TRP A 75 -0.04 -9.53 4.99
CA TRP A 75 0.10 -10.98 4.93
C TRP A 75 -0.70 -11.52 3.75
N ASP A 76 -0.04 -12.31 2.93
CA ASP A 76 -0.65 -13.02 1.81
C ASP A 76 -0.49 -14.51 2.04
N THR A 77 -1.50 -15.29 1.67
CA THR A 77 -1.41 -16.75 1.75
C THR A 77 -2.05 -17.41 0.55
N SER A 78 -1.52 -18.56 0.14
CA SER A 78 -2.15 -19.41 -0.85
C SER A 78 -1.90 -20.87 -0.58
N VAL A 79 -2.80 -21.70 -1.09
CA VAL A 79 -2.66 -23.15 -1.12
C VAL A 79 -2.84 -23.61 -2.56
N SER A 80 -1.94 -24.46 -3.04
CA SER A 80 -2.06 -25.11 -4.33
C SER A 80 -2.07 -26.63 -4.20
N LYS A 81 -2.70 -27.29 -5.17
CA LYS A 81 -2.74 -28.74 -5.30
C LYS A 81 -2.66 -29.15 -6.75
N LYS A 82 -1.80 -30.13 -7.03
CA LYS A 82 -1.76 -30.81 -8.34
C LYS A 82 -2.89 -31.85 -8.43
N ILE A 83 -3.68 -31.76 -9.49
CA ILE A 83 -4.83 -32.61 -9.79
C ILE A 83 -4.70 -33.06 -11.25
N LYS A 84 -4.16 -34.25 -11.48
CA LYS A 84 -3.85 -34.77 -12.83
C LYS A 84 -2.95 -33.78 -13.59
N ALA A 85 -3.37 -33.35 -14.78
CA ALA A 85 -2.68 -32.37 -15.62
C ALA A 85 -2.85 -30.90 -15.15
N PHE A 86 -3.61 -30.67 -14.07
CA PHE A 86 -3.89 -29.33 -13.58
C PHE A 86 -3.20 -29.03 -12.25
N GLU A 87 -2.91 -27.77 -12.00
CA GLU A 87 -2.62 -27.24 -10.68
C GLU A 87 -3.63 -26.15 -10.34
N LEU A 88 -4.40 -26.38 -9.28
CA LEU A 88 -5.36 -25.40 -8.75
C LEU A 88 -4.71 -24.68 -7.56
N THR A 89 -4.73 -23.36 -7.56
CA THR A 89 -4.33 -22.49 -6.45
C THR A 89 -5.50 -21.64 -5.99
N LEU A 90 -5.70 -21.57 -4.69
CA LEU A 90 -6.58 -20.59 -4.04
C LEU A 90 -5.71 -19.70 -3.15
N GLY A 91 -5.93 -18.39 -3.19
CA GLY A 91 -5.16 -17.47 -2.38
C GLY A 91 -5.91 -16.24 -1.94
N VAL A 92 -5.34 -15.59 -0.93
CA VAL A 92 -5.81 -14.35 -0.33
C VAL A 92 -4.62 -13.41 -0.22
N GLN A 93 -4.74 -12.23 -0.81
CA GLN A 93 -3.83 -11.12 -0.63
C GLN A 93 -4.39 -10.19 0.44
N ASN A 94 -3.51 -9.60 1.25
CA ASN A 94 -3.88 -8.71 2.35
C ASN A 94 -4.89 -9.36 3.31
N LEU A 95 -4.53 -10.53 3.85
CA LEU A 95 -5.35 -11.40 4.69
C LEU A 95 -6.05 -10.67 5.85
N PHE A 96 -5.45 -9.61 6.40
CA PHE A 96 -6.02 -8.84 7.51
C PHE A 96 -6.72 -7.54 7.09
N ASP A 97 -6.92 -7.32 5.79
CA ASP A 97 -7.63 -6.15 5.24
C ASP A 97 -7.03 -4.81 5.75
N TYR A 98 -5.71 -4.71 5.70
CA TYR A 98 -5.01 -3.48 6.06
C TYR A 98 -5.06 -2.50 4.88
N THR A 99 -5.58 -1.30 5.13
CA THR A 99 -5.62 -0.21 4.15
C THR A 99 -5.23 1.10 4.85
N GLN A 100 -4.64 2.03 4.10
CA GLN A 100 -4.40 3.38 4.59
C GLN A 100 -5.67 4.24 4.65
N THR A 101 -6.75 3.82 4.00
CA THR A 101 -7.96 4.64 3.77
C THR A 101 -9.01 4.51 4.90
N LYS A 102 -8.57 4.24 6.14
CA LYS A 102 -9.46 4.06 7.30
C LYS A 102 -9.79 5.41 7.95
N GLU A 103 -10.66 5.41 8.96
CA GLU A 103 -11.24 6.62 9.56
C GLU A 103 -10.21 7.72 9.84
N GLY A 104 -10.41 8.88 9.20
CA GLY A 104 -9.52 10.05 9.28
C GLY A 104 -8.40 10.11 8.25
N ASP A 105 -8.22 9.11 7.38
CA ASP A 105 -7.14 9.11 6.37
C ASP A 105 -7.59 8.60 4.99
N SER A 106 -7.07 9.24 3.94
CA SER A 106 -7.46 9.01 2.55
C SER A 106 -6.36 9.52 1.61
N PRO A 107 -6.15 8.89 0.44
CA PRO A 107 -5.29 9.44 -0.60
C PRO A 107 -5.74 10.84 -1.03
N ALA A 108 -7.06 11.10 -0.95
CA ALA A 108 -7.68 12.35 -1.32
C ALA A 108 -7.22 13.48 -0.40
N MET A 109 -6.87 14.61 -1.03
CA MET A 109 -6.31 15.77 -0.35
C MET A 109 -6.55 17.04 -1.16
N TRP A 110 -6.67 18.17 -0.47
CA TRP A 110 -6.53 19.50 -1.05
C TRP A 110 -5.06 19.91 -1.07
N HIS A 111 -4.62 20.46 -2.21
CA HIS A 111 -3.28 20.98 -2.41
C HIS A 111 -3.33 22.45 -2.79
N LEU A 112 -2.48 23.26 -2.18
CA LEU A 112 -2.25 24.64 -2.61
C LEU A 112 -1.14 24.66 -3.68
N HIS A 113 -1.49 25.09 -4.89
CA HIS A 113 -0.53 25.21 -5.99
C HIS A 113 -0.49 26.64 -6.51
N GLY A 114 0.50 27.41 -6.04
CA GLY A 114 0.61 28.84 -6.37
C GLY A 114 -0.55 29.62 -5.75
N ASN A 115 -1.47 30.09 -6.59
CA ASN A 115 -2.60 30.94 -6.21
C ASN A 115 -3.97 30.25 -6.33
N HIS A 116 -4.01 28.92 -6.34
CA HIS A 116 -5.28 28.19 -6.30
C HIS A 116 -5.15 26.88 -5.51
N THR A 117 -6.27 26.42 -4.96
CA THR A 117 -6.41 25.08 -4.38
C THR A 117 -7.01 24.13 -5.40
N HIS A 118 -6.58 22.87 -5.39
CA HIS A 118 -7.23 21.80 -6.16
C HIS A 118 -7.25 20.49 -5.38
N LEU A 119 -8.24 19.66 -5.70
CA LEU A 119 -8.35 18.32 -5.15
C LEU A 119 -7.45 17.36 -5.92
N ASP A 120 -6.75 16.50 -5.20
CA ASP A 120 -5.86 15.47 -5.74
C ASP A 120 -5.95 14.19 -4.89
N ASN A 121 -5.28 13.11 -5.27
CA ASN A 121 -5.26 11.83 -4.58
C ASN A 121 -3.84 11.30 -4.29
N ARG A 122 -2.87 12.22 -4.11
CA ARG A 122 -1.44 11.91 -3.98
C ARG A 122 -0.93 11.69 -2.54
N HIS A 123 -1.79 11.73 -1.52
CA HIS A 123 -1.38 11.43 -0.13
C HIS A 123 -1.33 9.91 0.12
N VAL A 124 -0.38 9.22 -0.53
CA VAL A 124 -0.27 7.75 -0.51
C VAL A 124 0.98 7.27 0.23
N TRP A 125 0.77 6.76 1.44
CA TRP A 125 1.79 6.20 2.32
C TRP A 125 1.59 4.71 2.65
N GLY A 126 0.48 4.11 2.27
CA GLY A 126 0.20 2.70 2.50
C GLY A 126 -0.69 2.07 1.42
N PRO A 127 -1.14 0.82 1.64
CA PRO A 127 -1.98 0.10 0.70
C PRO A 127 -3.36 0.76 0.53
N ASN A 128 -3.79 0.94 -0.71
CA ASN A 128 -5.13 1.45 -1.06
C ASN A 128 -6.14 0.36 -1.36
N ARG A 129 -5.69 -0.90 -1.44
CA ARG A 129 -6.55 -2.06 -1.70
C ARG A 129 -6.65 -2.88 -0.44
N GLY A 130 -7.87 -3.28 -0.12
CA GLY A 130 -8.19 -4.20 0.97
C GLY A 130 -7.81 -5.64 0.64
N ARG A 131 -8.51 -6.57 1.26
CA ARG A 131 -8.37 -8.01 1.04
C ARG A 131 -8.83 -8.41 -0.37
N GLU A 132 -8.01 -9.19 -1.08
CA GLU A 132 -8.33 -9.71 -2.41
C GLU A 132 -8.24 -11.25 -2.40
N TYR A 133 -9.26 -11.91 -2.93
CA TYR A 133 -9.28 -13.36 -3.12
C TYR A 133 -8.97 -13.67 -4.58
N TYR A 134 -8.18 -14.72 -4.83
CA TYR A 134 -7.89 -15.15 -6.19
C TYR A 134 -7.88 -16.68 -6.33
N MET A 135 -8.11 -17.10 -7.56
CA MET A 135 -7.97 -18.49 -7.99
C MET A 135 -7.09 -18.53 -9.23
N LYS A 136 -6.17 -19.49 -9.29
CA LYS A 136 -5.31 -19.74 -10.46
C LYS A 136 -5.43 -21.21 -10.84
N LEU A 137 -5.63 -21.48 -12.13
CA LEU A 137 -5.61 -22.82 -12.70
C LEU A 137 -4.50 -22.87 -13.75
N VAL A 138 -3.57 -23.80 -13.59
CA VAL A 138 -2.49 -24.05 -14.56
C VAL A 138 -2.73 -25.41 -15.19
N TYR A 139 -2.70 -25.51 -16.51
CA TYR A 139 -2.73 -26.76 -17.27
C TYR A 139 -1.32 -27.07 -17.77
N ASN A 140 -0.79 -28.24 -17.41
CA ASN A 140 0.52 -28.71 -17.85
C ASN A 140 0.31 -29.78 -18.93
N PHE A 141 0.80 -29.50 -20.15
CA PHE A 141 0.79 -30.41 -21.31
C PHE A 141 2.19 -30.99 -21.54
#